data_AF-A0A9X4NZY0-F1
#
_entry.id   AF-A0A9X4NZY0-F1
#
_cell.length_a   1.000
_cell.length_b   1.000
_cell.length_c   1.000
_cell.angle_alpha   90.00
_cell.angle_beta   90.00
_cell.angle_gamma   90.00
#
_symmetry.space_group_name_H-M   'P 1'
#
loop_
_entity.id
_entity.type
_entity.pdbx_description
1 polymer ?
#
loop_
_entity_poly.entity_id
_entity_poly.type
_entity_poly.pdbx_seq_one_letter_code
_entity_poly.pdbx_strand_id
1 'polypeptide(L)'
;MDNIVLKGSIGQTYTSEQKEFEGYTFKEVQGNPTGSFTNQEQTITYIYTKIPVKVAGDVIVQYVDESGKKLSNDEKLTGKVGETYTSEQKEFEGYTLKEVQGNPTGTFTDRKETITYVYTKLPVKGETVTVKYTGDDGKKIAEDTVLTGNIGEKYVSTPKELSGYSIKGVQGNPKGVFTHAKQEVKYLYTKNQAHQINLPATGEG
;
A
#
# COMPACT_ATOMS: atom_id res chain seq x y z
N MET A 1 -45.16 6.30 27.34
CA MET A 1 -44.97 7.34 28.37
C MET A 1 -46.28 7.47 29.10
N ASP A 2 -46.24 7.47 30.43
CA ASP A 2 -47.45 7.60 31.24
C ASP A 2 -47.94 9.05 31.26
N ASN A 3 -49.25 9.24 31.22
CA ASN A 3 -49.87 10.55 31.33
C ASN A 3 -49.71 11.08 32.76
N ILE A 4 -49.28 12.34 32.90
CA ILE A 4 -49.26 13.03 34.20
C ILE A 4 -50.64 13.62 34.44
N VAL A 5 -51.27 13.26 35.56
CA VAL A 5 -52.57 13.81 35.97
C VAL A 5 -52.36 14.84 37.08
N LEU A 6 -52.63 16.11 36.78
CA LEU A 6 -52.70 17.18 37.77
C LEU A 6 -54.12 17.23 38.36
N LYS A 7 -54.23 17.43 39.68
CA LYS A 7 -55.52 17.54 40.40
C LYS A 7 -55.54 18.82 41.22
N GLY A 8 -56.68 19.53 41.19
CA GLY A 8 -56.89 20.73 41.99
C GLY A 8 -58.36 21.15 42.02
N SER A 9 -58.67 22.12 42.88
CA SER A 9 -60.02 22.70 42.97
C SER A 9 -60.28 23.67 41.83
N ILE A 10 -61.54 23.85 41.42
CA ILE A 10 -61.91 24.82 40.38
C ILE A 10 -61.37 26.21 40.77
N GLY A 11 -60.67 26.85 39.83
CA GLY A 11 -60.04 28.17 40.02
C GLY A 11 -58.60 28.13 40.56
N GLN A 12 -58.15 27.02 41.17
CA GLN A 12 -56.76 26.85 41.57
C GLN A 12 -55.86 26.85 40.34
N THR A 13 -54.72 27.54 40.41
CA THR A 13 -53.76 27.58 39.30
C THR A 13 -53.00 26.26 39.18
N TYR A 14 -52.63 25.91 37.96
CA TYR A 14 -51.70 24.83 37.66
C TYR A 14 -50.58 25.34 36.76
N THR A 15 -49.44 24.64 36.84
CA THR A 15 -48.32 24.77 35.93
C THR A 15 -47.83 23.38 35.57
N SER A 16 -47.52 23.16 34.29
CA SER A 16 -46.83 21.97 33.80
C SER A 16 -45.53 22.37 33.12
N GLU A 17 -44.53 21.50 33.21
CA GLU A 17 -43.21 21.72 32.63
C GLU A 17 -42.90 20.63 31.60
N GLN A 18 -42.16 21.01 30.56
CA GLN A 18 -41.60 20.05 29.61
C GLN A 18 -40.54 19.20 30.31
N LYS A 19 -40.32 17.98 29.81
CA LYS A 19 -39.26 17.09 30.27
C LYS A 19 -38.17 16.99 29.22
N GLU A 20 -36.94 16.75 29.66
CA GLU A 20 -35.84 16.43 28.77
C GLU A 20 -35.74 14.91 28.58
N PHE A 21 -35.52 14.49 27.34
CA PHE A 21 -35.32 13.10 26.98
C PHE A 21 -34.05 12.99 26.12
N GLU A 22 -33.14 12.09 26.50
CA GLU A 22 -31.95 11.83 25.71
C GLU A 22 -32.32 11.38 24.29
N GLY A 23 -31.70 11.99 23.28
CA GLY A 23 -31.95 11.68 21.86
C GLY A 23 -33.22 12.29 21.26
N TYR A 24 -33.91 13.19 21.97
CA TYR A 24 -35.05 13.95 21.45
C TYR A 24 -34.86 15.45 21.69
N THR A 25 -35.47 16.26 20.83
CA THR A 25 -35.57 17.72 21.00
C THR A 25 -37.03 18.12 21.13
N PHE A 26 -37.33 19.07 22.03
CA PHE A 26 -38.67 19.62 22.16
C PHE A 26 -39.07 20.33 20.86
N LYS A 27 -40.26 20.04 20.38
CA LYS A 27 -40.79 20.64 19.15
C LYS A 27 -41.80 21.73 19.49
N GLU A 28 -42.86 21.36 20.20
CA GLU A 28 -43.97 22.25 20.52
C GLU A 28 -44.83 21.71 21.66
N VAL A 29 -45.61 22.59 22.28
CA VAL A 29 -46.62 22.25 23.28
C VAL A 29 -47.99 22.58 22.71
N GLN A 30 -48.94 21.67 22.88
CA GLN A 30 -50.35 21.86 22.54
C GLN A 30 -51.16 21.98 23.81
N GLY A 31 -52.00 23.02 23.89
CA GLY A 31 -52.72 23.41 25.12
C GLY A 31 -51.99 24.48 25.91
N ASN A 32 -52.53 24.85 27.08
CA ASN A 32 -51.98 25.89 27.94
C ASN A 32 -51.23 25.27 29.13
N PRO A 33 -49.87 25.36 29.19
CA PRO A 33 -49.07 24.78 30.26
C PRO A 33 -49.27 25.48 31.61
N THR A 34 -49.85 26.67 31.61
CA THR A 34 -50.29 27.39 32.81
C THR A 34 -51.76 27.75 32.67
N GLY A 35 -52.48 27.77 33.79
CA GLY A 35 -53.89 28.10 33.79
C GLY A 35 -54.52 27.87 35.15
N SER A 36 -55.84 27.80 35.20
CA SER A 36 -56.60 27.37 36.37
C SER A 36 -57.42 26.14 36.04
N PHE A 37 -57.62 25.27 37.04
CA PHE A 37 -58.51 24.12 36.91
C PHE A 37 -59.94 24.59 36.64
N THR A 38 -60.59 23.95 35.68
CA THR A 38 -62.00 24.19 35.35
C THR A 38 -62.82 22.92 35.60
N ASN A 39 -64.14 23.00 35.40
CA ASN A 39 -65.00 21.83 35.36
C ASN A 39 -64.96 21.08 34.01
N GLN A 40 -64.11 21.52 33.07
CA GLN A 40 -63.85 20.85 31.79
C GLN A 40 -62.50 20.16 31.82
N GLU A 41 -62.38 19.06 31.07
CA GLU A 41 -61.11 18.36 30.90
C GLU A 41 -60.10 19.25 30.15
N GLN A 42 -58.88 19.33 30.68
CA GLN A 42 -57.79 20.10 30.11
C GLN A 42 -56.63 19.15 29.80
N THR A 43 -56.17 19.16 28.55
CA THR A 43 -55.05 18.32 28.10
C THR A 43 -53.92 19.20 27.60
N ILE A 44 -52.70 18.91 28.08
CA ILE A 44 -51.47 19.57 27.65
C ILE A 44 -50.56 18.48 27.08
N THR A 45 -50.16 18.63 25.82
CA THR A 45 -49.33 17.64 25.12
C THR A 45 -48.01 18.28 24.72
N TYR A 46 -46.90 17.72 25.20
CA TYR A 46 -45.56 18.11 24.78
C TYR A 46 -45.09 17.16 23.66
N ILE A 47 -44.81 17.72 22.49
CA ILE A 47 -44.40 16.98 21.30
C ILE A 47 -42.88 17.11 21.13
N TYR A 48 -42.23 15.98 20.84
CA TYR A 48 -40.78 15.88 20.69
C TYR A 48 -40.43 15.32 19.31
N THR A 49 -39.28 15.74 18.78
CA THR A 49 -38.71 15.19 17.55
C THR A 49 -37.48 14.37 17.91
N LYS A 50 -37.39 13.13 17.39
CA LYS A 50 -36.21 12.29 17.58
C LYS A 50 -35.02 12.92 16.84
N ILE A 51 -33.89 13.07 17.53
CA ILE A 51 -32.66 13.58 16.92
C ILE A 51 -32.14 12.49 15.95
N PRO A 52 -31.91 12.80 14.66
CA PRO A 52 -31.36 11.83 13.73
C PRO A 52 -29.95 11.42 14.19
N VAL A 53 -29.76 10.13 14.50
CA VAL A 53 -28.42 9.58 14.69
C VAL A 53 -27.81 9.43 13.31
N LYS A 54 -26.86 10.30 12.95
CA LYS A 54 -26.07 10.09 11.74
C LYS A 54 -25.25 8.82 11.94
N VAL A 55 -25.50 7.81 11.12
CA VAL A 55 -24.65 6.61 11.06
C VAL A 55 -23.29 7.06 10.53
N ALA A 56 -22.20 6.68 11.20
CA ALA A 56 -20.88 7.01 10.71
C ALA A 56 -20.64 6.37 9.33
N GLY A 57 -19.89 7.06 8.48
CA GLY A 57 -19.28 6.42 7.34
C GLY A 57 -18.18 5.46 7.80
N ASP A 58 -18.10 4.32 7.11
CA ASP A 58 -17.04 3.35 7.35
C ASP A 58 -15.68 3.92 6.91
N VAL A 59 -14.62 3.58 7.65
CA VAL A 59 -13.23 3.80 7.22
C VAL A 59 -12.71 2.49 6.65
N ILE A 60 -12.31 2.50 5.38
CA ILE A 60 -11.76 1.33 4.69
C ILE A 60 -10.24 1.42 4.66
N VAL A 61 -9.57 0.40 5.16
CA VAL A 61 -8.10 0.31 5.13
C VAL A 61 -7.68 -0.68 4.05
N GLN A 62 -6.79 -0.25 3.16
CA GLN A 62 -6.28 -1.02 2.05
C GLN A 62 -4.77 -1.20 2.15
N TYR A 63 -4.30 -2.36 1.72
CA TYR A 63 -2.88 -2.72 1.68
C TYR A 63 -2.54 -3.17 0.26
N VAL A 64 -1.79 -2.34 -0.48
CA VAL A 64 -1.55 -2.54 -1.91
C VAL A 64 -0.08 -2.38 -2.26
N ASP A 65 0.38 -3.01 -3.33
CA ASP A 65 1.68 -2.68 -3.92
C ASP A 65 1.62 -1.45 -4.83
N GLU A 66 2.76 -1.02 -5.37
CA GLU A 66 2.86 0.14 -6.27
C GLU A 66 2.06 -0.01 -7.59
N SER A 67 1.65 -1.22 -7.95
CA SER A 67 0.78 -1.46 -9.11
C SER A 67 -0.72 -1.41 -8.77
N GLY A 68 -1.06 -1.22 -7.49
CA GLY A 68 -2.43 -1.28 -6.98
C GLY A 68 -2.92 -2.70 -6.72
N LYS A 69 -2.04 -3.71 -6.79
CA LYS A 69 -2.41 -5.09 -6.45
C LYS A 69 -2.57 -5.20 -4.93
N LYS A 70 -3.71 -5.73 -4.49
CA LYS A 70 -3.97 -5.99 -3.07
C LYS A 70 -3.02 -7.06 -2.52
N LEU A 71 -2.43 -6.77 -1.36
CA LEU A 71 -1.57 -7.67 -0.58
C LEU A 71 -2.35 -8.40 0.53
N SER A 72 -3.48 -7.84 0.95
CA SER A 72 -4.45 -8.50 1.84
C SER A 72 -5.88 -8.08 1.50
N ASN A 73 -6.85 -8.69 2.18
CA ASN A 73 -8.22 -8.16 2.19
C ASN A 73 -8.25 -6.77 2.82
N ASP A 74 -9.23 -5.97 2.39
CA ASP A 74 -9.52 -4.65 2.96
C ASP A 74 -10.04 -4.83 4.39
N GLU A 75 -9.64 -3.94 5.29
CA GLU A 75 -10.21 -3.87 6.63
C GLU A 75 -11.26 -2.78 6.69
N LYS A 76 -12.28 -3.02 7.52
CA LYS A 76 -13.39 -2.10 7.71
C LYS A 76 -13.44 -1.69 9.16
N LEU A 77 -13.19 -0.41 9.42
CA LEU A 77 -13.39 0.19 10.75
C LEU A 77 -14.76 0.85 10.79
N THR A 78 -15.49 0.61 11.87
CA THR A 78 -16.84 1.13 12.10
C THR A 78 -16.93 1.73 13.50
N GLY A 79 -17.65 2.83 13.66
CA GLY A 79 -17.89 3.48 14.95
C GLY A 79 -19.05 4.45 14.88
N LYS A 80 -19.22 5.28 15.90
CA LYS A 80 -20.16 6.41 15.90
C LYS A 80 -19.44 7.69 15.49
N VAL A 81 -20.18 8.65 14.92
CA VAL A 81 -19.64 9.96 14.59
C VAL A 81 -18.98 10.59 15.82
N GLY A 82 -17.73 11.03 15.68
CA GLY A 82 -16.92 11.60 16.75
C GLY A 82 -16.07 10.61 17.55
N GLU A 83 -16.31 9.30 17.45
CA GLU A 83 -15.41 8.29 18.03
C GLU A 83 -14.10 8.25 17.25
N THR A 84 -12.97 8.04 17.95
CA THR A 84 -11.65 7.94 17.33
C THR A 84 -11.45 6.61 16.64
N TYR A 85 -10.72 6.61 15.52
CA TYR A 85 -10.20 5.40 14.89
C TYR A 85 -8.69 5.49 14.73
N THR A 86 -8.05 4.32 14.65
CA THR A 86 -6.65 4.14 14.29
C THR A 86 -6.53 2.93 13.37
N SER A 87 -5.67 3.03 12.36
CA SER A 87 -5.23 1.91 11.52
C SER A 87 -3.73 1.72 11.63
N GLU A 88 -3.28 0.49 11.42
CA GLU A 88 -1.86 0.13 11.51
C GLU A 88 -1.36 -0.48 10.19
N GLN A 89 -0.08 -0.29 9.93
CA GLN A 89 0.60 -1.00 8.83
C GLN A 89 0.70 -2.49 9.17
N LYS A 90 0.72 -3.32 8.13
CA LYS A 90 1.05 -4.75 8.23
C LYS A 90 2.43 -5.04 7.67
N GLU A 91 3.02 -6.13 8.12
CA GLU A 91 4.23 -6.70 7.53
C GLU A 91 3.85 -7.71 6.44
N PHE A 92 4.50 -7.61 5.29
CA PHE A 92 4.35 -8.55 4.18
C PHE A 92 5.73 -9.04 3.76
N GLU A 93 5.92 -10.36 3.72
CA GLU A 93 7.20 -10.96 3.33
C GLU A 93 7.62 -10.49 1.92
N GLY A 94 8.84 -9.97 1.81
CA GLY A 94 9.38 -9.44 0.55
C GLY A 94 8.88 -8.05 0.18
N TYR A 95 8.25 -7.31 1.10
CA TYR A 95 7.83 -5.92 0.90
C TYR A 95 8.25 -5.03 2.08
N THR A 96 8.34 -3.73 1.80
CA THR A 96 8.47 -2.67 2.81
C THR A 96 7.40 -1.61 2.59
N LEU A 97 6.93 -0.96 3.65
CA LEU A 97 6.03 0.18 3.53
C LEU A 97 6.75 1.30 2.76
N LYS A 98 6.09 1.82 1.73
CA LYS A 98 6.55 2.97 0.96
C LYS A 98 5.92 4.25 1.48
N GLU A 99 4.60 4.29 1.56
CA GLU A 99 3.83 5.46 2.01
C GLU A 99 2.45 5.07 2.53
N VAL A 100 1.81 6.01 3.23
CA VAL A 100 0.42 5.93 3.67
C VAL A 100 -0.36 7.07 3.03
N GLN A 101 -1.45 6.75 2.34
CA GLN A 101 -2.37 7.70 1.73
C GLN A 101 -3.64 7.81 2.57
N GLY A 102 -4.07 9.03 2.89
CA GLY A 102 -5.15 9.27 3.85
C GLY A 102 -4.62 9.44 5.29
N ASN A 103 -5.54 9.49 6.27
CA ASN A 103 -5.19 9.72 7.67
C ASN A 103 -5.35 8.43 8.49
N PRO A 104 -4.24 7.81 8.97
CA PRO A 104 -4.29 6.55 9.71
C PRO A 104 -4.91 6.71 11.12
N THR A 105 -5.05 7.93 11.60
CA THR A 105 -5.76 8.26 12.83
C THR A 105 -6.75 9.40 12.56
N GLY A 106 -7.86 9.39 13.28
CA GLY A 106 -8.89 10.41 13.11
C GLY A 106 -10.12 10.12 13.95
N THR A 107 -11.23 10.75 13.60
CA THR A 107 -12.53 10.48 14.18
C THR A 107 -13.52 10.14 13.09
N PHE A 108 -14.40 9.19 13.34
CA PHE A 108 -15.46 8.83 12.41
C PHE A 108 -16.35 10.03 12.08
N THR A 109 -16.57 10.26 10.79
CA THR A 109 -17.51 11.28 10.29
C THR A 109 -18.75 10.59 9.69
N ASP A 110 -19.69 11.36 9.17
CA ASP A 110 -20.80 10.82 8.38
C ASP A 110 -20.38 10.45 6.93
N ARG A 111 -19.10 10.59 6.58
CA ARG A 111 -18.53 10.29 5.27
C ARG A 111 -17.68 9.03 5.34
N LYS A 112 -17.71 8.26 4.27
CA LYS A 112 -16.79 7.13 4.10
C LYS A 112 -15.40 7.64 3.80
N GLU A 113 -14.40 7.00 4.37
CA GLU A 113 -12.99 7.34 4.19
C GLU A 113 -12.22 6.10 3.73
N THR A 114 -11.06 6.33 3.10
CA THR A 114 -10.18 5.24 2.67
C THR A 114 -8.74 5.60 3.02
N ILE A 115 -8.06 4.68 3.69
CA ILE A 115 -6.65 4.77 4.05
C ILE A 115 -5.93 3.68 3.28
N THR A 116 -4.88 4.03 2.55
CA THR A 116 -4.15 3.07 1.72
C THR A 116 -2.68 3.02 2.14
N TYR A 117 -2.25 1.88 2.64
CA TYR A 117 -0.84 1.58 2.87
C TYR A 117 -0.26 1.01 1.57
N VAL A 118 0.68 1.74 0.97
CA VAL A 118 1.34 1.37 -0.29
C VAL A 118 2.69 0.76 0.01
N TYR A 119 2.97 -0.40 -0.59
CA TYR A 119 4.17 -1.20 -0.33
C TYR A 119 5.02 -1.36 -1.59
N THR A 120 6.34 -1.38 -1.40
CA THR A 120 7.33 -1.66 -2.44
C THR A 120 7.96 -3.02 -2.20
N LYS A 121 8.16 -3.81 -3.26
CA LYS A 121 8.89 -5.08 -3.18
C LYS A 121 10.34 -4.85 -2.80
N LEU A 122 10.84 -5.64 -1.87
CA LEU A 122 12.25 -5.66 -1.53
C LEU A 122 13.06 -6.26 -2.69
N PRO A 123 14.26 -5.73 -2.98
CA PRO A 123 15.17 -6.34 -3.94
C PRO A 123 15.59 -7.73 -3.43
N VAL A 124 15.41 -8.73 -4.28
CA VAL A 124 15.88 -10.11 -4.03
C VAL A 124 17.17 -10.32 -4.78
N LYS A 125 18.23 -10.76 -4.11
CA LYS A 125 19.50 -11.09 -4.79
C LYS A 125 19.27 -12.18 -5.83
N GLY A 126 19.72 -11.93 -7.06
CA GLY A 126 19.74 -12.93 -8.12
C GLY A 126 20.97 -13.84 -8.02
N GLU A 127 20.90 -14.96 -8.72
CA GLU A 127 22.06 -15.81 -8.96
C GLU A 127 23.04 -15.12 -9.92
N THR A 128 24.33 -15.49 -9.81
CA THR A 128 25.40 -14.85 -10.57
C THR A 128 25.35 -15.15 -12.06
N VAL A 129 25.82 -14.21 -12.87
CA VAL A 129 26.17 -14.44 -14.27
C VAL A 129 27.69 -14.62 -14.38
N THR A 130 28.14 -15.81 -14.79
CA THR A 130 29.57 -16.09 -14.99
C THR A 130 29.95 -15.85 -16.45
N VAL A 131 30.89 -14.94 -16.67
CA VAL A 131 31.44 -14.63 -17.99
C VAL A 131 32.78 -15.34 -18.14
N LYS A 132 32.85 -16.28 -19.08
CA LYS A 132 34.02 -17.10 -19.37
C LYS A 132 34.73 -16.62 -20.63
N TYR A 133 36.05 -16.75 -20.65
CA TYR A 133 36.90 -16.42 -21.79
C TYR A 133 37.70 -17.67 -22.15
N THR A 134 37.43 -18.25 -23.32
CA THR A 134 38.06 -19.51 -23.73
C THR A 134 38.60 -19.47 -25.15
N GLY A 135 39.67 -20.22 -25.39
CA GLY A 135 40.17 -20.50 -26.73
C GLY A 135 39.28 -21.47 -27.51
N ASP A 136 39.59 -21.62 -28.80
CA ASP A 136 38.98 -22.61 -29.70
C ASP A 136 39.11 -24.07 -29.21
N ASP A 137 40.17 -24.34 -28.44
CA ASP A 137 40.46 -25.64 -27.81
C ASP A 137 39.71 -25.84 -26.49
N GLY A 138 38.85 -24.89 -26.11
CA GLY A 138 38.08 -24.90 -24.86
C GLY A 138 38.90 -24.50 -23.63
N LYS A 139 40.19 -24.20 -23.75
CA LYS A 139 41.00 -23.77 -22.61
C LYS A 139 40.64 -22.38 -22.16
N LYS A 140 40.69 -22.16 -20.85
CA LYS A 140 40.56 -20.83 -20.25
C LYS A 140 41.77 -19.98 -20.66
N ILE A 141 41.49 -18.78 -21.16
CA ILE A 141 42.53 -17.83 -21.61
C ILE A 141 42.63 -16.58 -20.73
N ALA A 142 41.60 -16.30 -19.94
CA ALA A 142 41.57 -15.21 -18.98
C ALA A 142 40.65 -15.58 -17.81
N GLU A 143 40.83 -14.91 -16.67
CA GLU A 143 39.98 -15.11 -15.50
C GLU A 143 38.52 -14.75 -15.77
N ASP A 144 37.63 -15.61 -15.25
CA ASP A 144 36.18 -15.45 -15.36
C ASP A 144 35.76 -14.15 -14.67
N THR A 145 34.71 -13.52 -15.18
CA THR A 145 34.09 -12.35 -14.54
C THR A 145 32.75 -12.75 -13.98
N VAL A 146 32.52 -12.51 -12.70
CA VAL A 146 31.24 -12.81 -12.04
C VAL A 146 30.47 -11.50 -11.91
N LEU A 147 29.29 -11.44 -12.53
CA LEU A 147 28.34 -10.35 -12.35
C LEU A 147 27.33 -10.73 -11.28
N THR A 148 27.00 -9.78 -10.41
CA THR A 148 26.00 -9.89 -9.35
C THR A 148 24.99 -8.76 -9.47
N GLY A 149 23.76 -9.02 -9.04
CA GLY A 149 22.68 -8.04 -9.01
C GLY A 149 21.40 -8.65 -8.45
N ASN A 150 20.35 -7.84 -8.33
CA ASN A 150 19.04 -8.31 -7.89
C ASN A 150 18.24 -8.85 -9.06
N ILE A 151 17.30 -9.76 -8.77
CA ILE A 151 16.43 -10.37 -9.78
C ILE A 151 15.70 -9.28 -10.57
N GLY A 152 15.73 -9.39 -11.90
CA GLY A 152 15.14 -8.42 -12.81
C GLY A 152 16.04 -7.22 -13.14
N GLU A 153 17.12 -6.98 -12.38
CA GLU A 153 18.13 -5.98 -12.78
C GLU A 153 18.84 -6.44 -14.05
N LYS A 154 19.12 -5.48 -14.94
CA LYS A 154 19.79 -5.77 -16.21
C LYS A 154 21.27 -6.00 -15.99
N TYR A 155 21.83 -6.99 -16.69
CA TYR A 155 23.27 -7.15 -16.83
C TYR A 155 23.68 -7.01 -18.30
N VAL A 156 24.92 -6.57 -18.48
CA VAL A 156 25.60 -6.55 -19.77
C VAL A 156 27.02 -7.07 -19.55
N SER A 157 27.46 -7.98 -20.41
CA SER A 157 28.86 -8.38 -20.51
C SER A 157 29.40 -7.99 -21.89
N THR A 158 30.70 -7.76 -21.95
CA THR A 158 31.44 -7.47 -23.19
C THR A 158 32.67 -8.36 -23.27
N PRO A 159 33.18 -8.69 -24.47
CA PRO A 159 34.45 -9.39 -24.60
C PRO A 159 35.58 -8.54 -24.00
N LYS A 160 36.61 -9.20 -23.47
CA LYS A 160 37.85 -8.56 -23.03
C LYS A 160 38.77 -8.38 -24.22
N GLU A 161 39.51 -7.27 -24.24
CA GLU A 161 40.65 -7.15 -25.12
C GLU A 161 41.82 -7.98 -24.55
N LEU A 162 42.30 -8.94 -25.32
CA LEU A 162 43.35 -9.87 -24.90
C LEU A 162 44.48 -9.86 -25.94
N SER A 163 45.68 -9.43 -25.53
CA SER A 163 46.84 -9.36 -26.42
C SER A 163 47.14 -10.70 -27.09
N GLY A 164 47.27 -10.68 -28.41
CA GLY A 164 47.55 -11.88 -29.21
C GLY A 164 46.35 -12.79 -29.47
N TYR A 165 45.13 -12.37 -29.13
CA TYR A 165 43.88 -13.08 -29.42
C TYR A 165 42.85 -12.16 -30.08
N SER A 166 42.01 -12.71 -30.93
CA SER A 166 40.84 -12.03 -31.51
C SER A 166 39.57 -12.76 -31.12
N ILE A 167 38.49 -12.00 -30.88
CA ILE A 167 37.18 -12.58 -30.59
C ILE A 167 36.63 -13.30 -31.83
N LYS A 168 36.20 -14.54 -31.64
CA LYS A 168 35.56 -15.36 -32.67
C LYS A 168 34.05 -15.36 -32.55
N GLY A 169 33.54 -15.33 -31.32
CA GLY A 169 32.10 -15.32 -31.08
C GLY A 169 31.71 -15.36 -29.61
N VAL A 170 30.41 -15.37 -29.36
CA VAL A 170 29.81 -15.47 -28.03
C VAL A 170 28.81 -16.62 -28.00
N GLN A 171 28.80 -17.35 -26.90
CA GLN A 171 27.80 -18.37 -26.56
C GLN A 171 27.04 -17.91 -25.31
N GLY A 172 25.72 -18.15 -25.27
CA GLY A 172 24.84 -17.61 -24.24
C GLY A 172 24.39 -16.18 -24.53
N ASN A 173 23.81 -15.51 -23.52
CA ASN A 173 23.19 -14.19 -23.66
C ASN A 173 24.05 -13.10 -23.01
N PRO A 174 24.79 -12.27 -23.77
CA PRO A 174 25.66 -11.23 -23.22
C PRO A 174 24.88 -10.05 -22.61
N LYS A 175 23.56 -9.98 -22.85
CA LYS A 175 22.65 -9.00 -22.25
C LYS A 175 21.43 -9.74 -21.74
N GLY A 176 20.96 -9.40 -20.54
CA GLY A 176 19.81 -10.03 -19.94
C GLY A 176 19.44 -9.38 -18.62
N VAL A 177 18.68 -10.10 -17.80
CA VAL A 177 18.41 -9.75 -16.40
C VAL A 177 18.88 -10.86 -15.48
N PHE A 178 19.24 -10.54 -14.24
CA PHE A 178 19.53 -11.55 -13.23
C PHE A 178 18.27 -12.34 -12.89
N THR A 179 18.42 -13.65 -12.68
CA THR A 179 17.31 -14.58 -12.41
C THR A 179 17.57 -15.39 -11.13
N HIS A 180 16.65 -16.30 -10.80
CA HIS A 180 16.86 -17.29 -9.74
C HIS A 180 17.83 -18.42 -10.15
N ALA A 181 18.31 -18.43 -11.41
CA ALA A 181 19.21 -19.45 -11.92
C ALA A 181 20.55 -18.86 -12.33
N LYS A 182 21.63 -19.62 -12.10
CA LYS A 182 22.95 -19.24 -12.60
C LYS A 182 22.94 -19.17 -14.12
N GLN A 183 23.56 -18.13 -14.65
CA GLN A 183 23.66 -17.89 -16.09
C GLN A 183 25.13 -17.88 -16.50
N GLU A 184 25.40 -18.27 -17.74
CA GLU A 184 26.75 -18.31 -18.29
C GLU A 184 26.79 -17.59 -19.64
N VAL A 185 27.83 -16.77 -19.81
CA VAL A 185 28.20 -16.17 -21.10
C VAL A 185 29.63 -16.56 -21.40
N LYS A 186 29.88 -17.10 -22.60
CA LYS A 186 31.20 -17.56 -22.98
C LYS A 186 31.66 -16.83 -24.23
N TYR A 187 32.75 -16.09 -24.12
CA TYR A 187 33.44 -15.45 -25.24
C TYR A 187 34.53 -16.39 -25.76
N LEU A 188 34.46 -16.74 -27.04
CA LEU A 188 35.39 -17.64 -27.71
C LEU A 188 36.43 -16.83 -28.49
N TYR A 189 37.71 -17.15 -28.33
CA TYR A 189 38.81 -16.44 -28.98
C TYR A 189 39.70 -17.37 -29.79
N THR A 190 40.29 -16.80 -30.83
CA THR A 190 41.32 -17.44 -31.66
C THR A 190 42.65 -16.74 -31.45
N LYS A 191 43.75 -17.50 -31.33
CA LYS A 191 45.09 -16.94 -31.21
C LYS A 191 45.49 -16.29 -32.55
N ASN A 192 45.95 -15.04 -32.50
CA ASN A 192 46.42 -14.33 -33.67
C ASN A 192 47.69 -15.01 -34.19
N GLN A 193 47.77 -15.22 -35.51
CA GLN A 193 49.01 -15.71 -36.10
C GLN A 193 50.10 -14.64 -35.92
N ALA A 194 51.29 -15.06 -35.47
CA ALA A 194 52.44 -14.18 -35.48
C ALA A 194 52.74 -13.83 -36.95
N HIS A 195 52.86 -12.54 -37.26
CA HIS A 195 53.52 -12.15 -38.49
C HIS A 195 54.93 -12.72 -38.44
N GLN A 196 55.26 -13.64 -39.34
CA GLN A 196 56.64 -14.01 -39.56
C GLN A 196 57.33 -12.77 -40.13
N ILE A 197 58.18 -12.15 -39.33
CA ILE A 197 59.18 -11.22 -39.84
C ILE A 197 60.20 -12.10 -40.53
N ASN A 198 60.06 -12.29 -41.84
CA ASN A 198 61.16 -12.82 -42.65
C ASN A 198 62.26 -11.75 -42.62
N LEU A 199 63.22 -11.92 -41.71
CA LEU A 199 64.51 -11.26 -41.82
C LEU A 199 65.10 -11.70 -43.17
N PRO A 200 65.45 -10.78 -44.09
CA PRO A 200 66.19 -11.18 -45.27
C PRO A 200 67.50 -11.81 -44.79
N ALA A 201 67.74 -13.05 -45.23
CA ALA A 201 69.04 -13.68 -45.09
C ALA A 201 70.06 -12.82 -45.83
N THR A 202 70.84 -12.02 -45.10
CA THR A 202 72.09 -11.50 -45.62
C THR A 202 73.04 -12.68 -45.70
N GLY A 203 73.10 -13.27 -46.89
CA GLY A 203 74.14 -14.20 -47.28
C GLY A 203 75.51 -13.54 -47.17
N GLU A 204 76.47 -14.36 -46.77
CA GLU A 204 77.90 -14.05 -46.75
C GLU A 204 78.41 -13.74 -48.16
N GLY A 205 79.39 -12.84 -48.23
CA GLY A 205 80.22 -12.52 -49.39
C GLY A 205 81.33 -11.59 -48.98
#